data_AF-A0A2K8UFW1-F1
#
_entry.id   AF-A0A2K8UFW1-F1
#
_cell.length_a   1.000
_cell.length_b   1.000
_cell.length_c   1.000
_cell.angle_alpha   90.00
_cell.angle_beta   90.00
_cell.angle_gamma   90.00
#
_symmetry.space_group_name_H-M   'P 1'
#
loop_
_entity.id
_entity.type
_entity.pdbx_description
1 polymer ?
#
loop_
_entity_poly.entity_id
_entity_poly.type
_entity_poly.pdbx_seq_one_letter_code
_entity_poly.pdbx_strand_id
1 'polypeptide(L)'
;MTTDTPPRLRVFISYAQEDPAHSARVLALANALRRDGIATELDQYHQQELIDWPRWCREQLRPDRSDWVLLICTPVYKARVEDPVGTGAAVGRGVYWEGAAILNAIYADKGNARFVSLLLDEAPDESVPGALEAYTHFRLRGFGLASADPGYEGLYRLLTHQPGVVPPEPPAAVALAPWAEPGGAPTATVKAGPSPGAAVASIAPAPAPNAAGPARRARPVLQWLAPAVLLLGLGAGAFWRLGREAPESARQLKLAEAARDTGRYEDALAAYRAALALNGADETARYGQTKARVLADSSPTFDQEGAVRRLAALREEAPKDPHLPMMLGRLAQLGGDPGRARALYGEALALDAEVSPGWCRGLVPNLYSIADEPAAGGRISLD
;
A
#
# COMPACT_ATOMS: atom_id res chain seq x y z
N MET A 1 36.66 -27.76 -3.76
CA MET A 1 35.79 -27.83 -2.59
C MET A 1 35.11 -26.48 -2.44
N THR A 2 33.93 -26.31 -3.04
CA THR A 2 33.08 -25.15 -2.77
C THR A 2 32.50 -25.34 -1.38
N THR A 3 32.88 -24.48 -0.44
CA THR A 3 32.25 -24.43 0.89
C THR A 3 30.82 -23.96 0.70
N ASP A 4 29.90 -24.91 0.53
CA ASP A 4 28.47 -24.66 0.47
C ASP A 4 28.01 -24.26 1.87
N THR A 5 28.16 -22.98 2.18
CA THR A 5 27.58 -22.40 3.37
C THR A 5 26.08 -22.35 3.11
N PRO A 6 25.23 -22.97 3.95
CA PRO A 6 23.79 -22.93 3.74
C PRO A 6 23.34 -21.47 3.62
N PRO A 7 22.37 -21.18 2.73
CA PRO A 7 21.91 -19.82 2.52
C PRO A 7 21.44 -19.23 3.86
N ARG A 8 22.03 -18.10 4.26
CA ARG A 8 21.61 -17.40 5.47
C ARG A 8 20.18 -16.91 5.27
N LEU A 9 19.35 -17.08 6.31
CA LEU A 9 18.00 -16.51 6.34
C LEU A 9 18.08 -14.99 6.17
N ARG A 10 17.33 -14.45 5.18
CA ARG A 10 17.34 -13.03 4.82
C ARG A 10 16.08 -12.36 5.31
N VAL A 11 16.26 -11.25 5.98
CA VAL A 11 15.18 -10.48 6.58
C VAL A 11 15.30 -9.04 6.12
N PHE A 12 14.20 -8.46 5.65
CA PHE A 12 14.12 -7.03 5.38
C PHE A 12 13.30 -6.35 6.49
N ILE A 13 13.75 -5.20 7.00
CA ILE A 13 13.01 -4.40 7.98
C ILE A 13 12.43 -3.17 7.31
N SER A 14 11.10 -3.08 7.27
CA SER A 14 10.36 -1.88 6.88
C SER A 14 9.89 -1.14 8.13
N TYR A 15 10.15 0.15 8.20
CA TYR A 15 9.77 1.03 9.30
C TYR A 15 9.51 2.46 8.80
N ALA A 16 8.89 3.28 9.62
CA ALA A 16 8.70 4.69 9.32
C ALA A 16 9.91 5.48 9.87
N GLN A 17 10.53 6.30 9.01
CA GLN A 17 11.48 7.30 9.49
C GLN A 17 10.72 8.38 10.27
N GLU A 18 10.66 8.20 11.59
CA GLU A 18 10.04 9.09 12.57
C GLU A 18 11.12 9.93 13.26
N ASP A 19 11.30 9.74 14.57
CA ASP A 19 12.34 10.41 15.32
C ASP A 19 13.69 9.63 15.31
N PRO A 20 14.80 10.29 15.64
CA PRO A 20 16.11 9.65 15.68
C PRO A 20 16.22 8.49 16.69
N ALA A 21 15.49 8.54 17.81
CA ALA A 21 15.55 7.47 18.81
C ALA A 21 14.83 6.21 18.29
N HIS A 22 13.69 6.36 17.61
CA HIS A 22 13.04 5.26 16.90
C HIS A 22 13.97 4.63 15.86
N SER A 23 14.59 5.46 15.00
CA SER A 23 15.53 4.97 13.97
C SER A 23 16.73 4.23 14.58
N ALA A 24 17.31 4.76 15.66
CA ALA A 24 18.40 4.10 16.39
C ALA A 24 17.96 2.77 17.01
N ARG A 25 16.71 2.68 17.48
CA ARG A 25 16.15 1.45 18.04
C ARG A 25 15.94 0.37 16.96
N VAL A 26 15.45 0.75 15.79
CA VAL A 26 15.32 -0.16 14.63
C VAL A 26 16.70 -0.67 14.19
N LEU A 27 17.71 0.20 14.14
CA LEU A 27 19.09 -0.21 13.85
C LEU A 27 19.64 -1.19 14.90
N ALA A 28 19.34 -0.97 16.17
CA ALA A 28 19.76 -1.88 17.25
C ALA A 28 19.13 -3.28 17.10
N LEU A 29 17.86 -3.36 16.70
CA LEU A 29 17.17 -4.62 16.38
C LEU A 29 17.84 -5.31 15.17
N ALA A 30 18.06 -4.58 14.07
CA ALA A 30 18.69 -5.13 12.88
C ALA A 30 20.07 -5.73 13.18
N ASN A 31 20.88 -5.00 13.95
CA ASN A 31 22.20 -5.45 14.38
C ASN A 31 22.13 -6.65 15.34
N ALA A 32 21.10 -6.75 16.19
CA ALA A 32 20.90 -7.90 17.06
C ALA A 32 20.58 -9.16 16.25
N LEU A 33 19.65 -9.08 15.29
CA LEU A 33 19.33 -10.18 14.40
C LEU A 33 20.57 -10.65 13.62
N ARG A 34 21.39 -9.72 13.12
CA ARG A 34 22.67 -10.04 12.46
C ARG A 34 23.67 -10.74 13.39
N ARG A 35 23.78 -10.31 14.65
CA ARG A 35 24.63 -10.99 15.66
C ARG A 35 24.14 -12.41 15.93
N ASP A 36 22.83 -12.63 15.90
CA ASP A 36 22.20 -13.94 16.13
C ASP A 36 22.10 -14.80 14.86
N GLY A 37 22.79 -14.39 13.78
CA GLY A 37 23.00 -15.18 12.56
C GLY A 37 22.02 -14.93 11.42
N ILE A 38 21.10 -13.96 11.54
CA ILE A 38 20.10 -13.63 10.52
C ILE A 38 20.59 -12.48 9.63
N ALA A 39 20.67 -12.70 8.31
CA ALA A 39 21.09 -11.69 7.36
C ALA A 39 20.01 -10.62 7.22
N THR A 40 20.13 -9.54 8.00
CA THR A 40 19.12 -8.47 8.04
C THR A 40 19.51 -7.31 7.13
N GLU A 41 18.57 -6.86 6.33
CA GLU A 41 18.68 -5.74 5.40
C GLU A 41 17.88 -4.53 5.92
N LEU A 42 18.49 -3.35 5.88
CA LEU A 42 17.97 -2.12 6.46
C LEU A 42 18.48 -0.92 5.64
N ASP A 43 17.61 0.05 5.35
CA ASP A 43 17.97 1.27 4.61
C ASP A 43 19.15 2.04 5.23
N GLN A 44 19.27 2.05 6.56
CA GLN A 44 20.34 2.71 7.30
C GLN A 44 21.74 2.17 6.95
N TYR A 45 21.85 0.94 6.46
CA TYR A 45 23.14 0.39 6.02
C TYR A 45 23.65 0.98 4.70
N HIS A 46 22.79 1.64 3.94
CA HIS A 46 23.08 2.14 2.60
C HIS A 46 23.02 3.67 2.47
N GLN A 47 23.00 4.41 3.58
CA GLN A 47 22.86 5.88 3.56
C GLN A 47 23.98 6.61 2.80
N GLN A 48 25.13 5.97 2.57
CA GLN A 48 26.27 6.54 1.85
C GLN A 48 26.33 6.07 0.37
N GLU A 49 25.27 5.45 -0.12
CA GLU A 49 25.15 4.95 -1.49
C GLU A 49 24.12 5.74 -2.30
N LEU A 50 24.36 5.90 -3.59
CA LEU A 50 23.37 6.46 -4.52
C LEU A 50 22.38 5.36 -4.92
N ILE A 51 21.27 5.28 -4.20
CA ILE A 51 20.24 4.25 -4.39
C ILE A 51 18.94 4.85 -4.95
N ASP A 52 18.38 4.18 -5.95
CA ASP A 52 16.97 4.34 -6.31
C ASP A 52 16.12 3.69 -5.21
N TRP A 53 15.82 4.45 -4.15
CA TRP A 53 15.12 3.95 -2.97
C TRP A 53 13.78 3.28 -3.32
N PRO A 54 12.90 3.88 -4.15
CA PRO A 54 11.67 3.21 -4.57
C PRO A 54 11.88 1.86 -5.27
N ARG A 55 12.91 1.74 -6.10
CA ARG A 55 13.27 0.45 -6.71
C ARG A 55 13.85 -0.51 -5.66
N TRP A 56 14.79 -0.06 -4.84
CA TRP A 56 15.43 -0.87 -3.81
C TRP A 56 14.41 -1.44 -2.84
N CYS A 57 13.49 -0.64 -2.30
CA CYS A 57 12.46 -1.13 -1.37
C CYS A 57 11.55 -2.17 -2.03
N ARG A 58 11.11 -1.94 -3.28
CA ARG A 58 10.34 -2.94 -4.04
C ARG A 58 11.13 -4.21 -4.27
N GLU A 59 12.44 -4.10 -4.50
CA GLU A 59 13.31 -5.26 -4.67
C GLU A 59 13.44 -6.05 -3.37
N GLN A 60 13.65 -5.38 -2.23
CA GLN A 60 13.74 -6.04 -0.93
C GLN A 60 12.44 -6.74 -0.54
N LEU A 61 11.28 -6.21 -0.94
CA LEU A 61 9.99 -6.86 -0.72
C LEU A 61 9.79 -8.15 -1.54
N ARG A 62 10.66 -8.50 -2.49
CA ARG A 62 10.45 -9.71 -3.31
C ARG A 62 10.89 -10.99 -2.58
N PRO A 63 10.20 -12.13 -2.78
CA PRO A 63 10.56 -13.40 -2.13
C PRO A 63 11.97 -13.89 -2.46
N ASP A 64 12.51 -13.53 -3.62
CA ASP A 64 13.88 -13.88 -4.02
C ASP A 64 14.95 -13.03 -3.32
N ARG A 65 14.57 -11.95 -2.62
CA ARG A 65 15.50 -11.07 -1.88
C ARG A 65 15.38 -11.21 -0.36
N SER A 66 14.16 -11.34 0.15
CA SER A 66 13.90 -11.52 1.58
C SER A 66 13.01 -12.74 1.81
N ASP A 67 13.41 -13.59 2.75
CA ASP A 67 12.59 -14.71 3.21
C ASP A 67 11.48 -14.21 4.15
N TRP A 68 11.78 -13.20 4.96
CA TRP A 68 10.82 -12.50 5.83
C TRP A 68 10.91 -10.98 5.71
N VAL A 69 9.79 -10.30 5.92
CA VAL A 69 9.70 -8.84 6.00
C VAL A 69 9.13 -8.46 7.37
N LEU A 70 9.94 -7.77 8.18
CA LEU A 70 9.54 -7.27 9.49
C LEU A 70 8.98 -5.86 9.35
N LEU A 71 7.81 -5.63 9.94
CA LEU A 71 7.12 -4.34 9.88
C LEU A 71 7.15 -3.71 11.28
N ILE A 72 7.94 -2.65 11.46
CA ILE A 72 7.99 -1.94 12.74
C ILE A 72 6.77 -1.03 12.85
N CYS A 73 5.79 -1.50 13.60
CA CYS A 73 4.46 -0.92 13.68
C CYS A 73 4.44 0.21 14.73
N THR A 74 4.14 1.41 14.26
CA THR A 74 3.83 2.62 15.04
C THR A 74 2.55 3.24 14.48
N PRO A 75 1.91 4.18 15.19
CA PRO A 75 0.72 4.87 14.65
C PRO A 75 1.02 5.56 13.31
N VAL A 76 2.22 6.14 13.17
CA VAL A 76 2.68 6.76 11.92
C VAL A 76 2.88 5.71 10.82
N TYR A 77 3.51 4.57 11.15
CA TYR A 77 3.67 3.48 10.19
C TYR A 77 2.31 2.96 9.70
N LYS A 78 1.37 2.67 10.60
CA LYS A 78 0.01 2.23 10.24
C LYS A 78 -0.68 3.20 9.29
N ALA A 79 -0.69 4.49 9.65
CA ALA A 79 -1.31 5.52 8.82
C ALA A 79 -0.71 5.55 7.41
N ARG A 80 0.62 5.40 7.28
CA ARG A 80 1.30 5.36 5.97
C ARG A 80 1.00 4.08 5.17
N VAL A 81 0.78 2.96 5.85
CA VAL A 81 0.43 1.69 5.20
C VAL A 81 -1.02 1.70 4.70
N GLU A 82 -1.96 2.15 5.54
CA GLU A 82 -3.40 2.10 5.27
C GLU A 82 -3.92 3.26 4.43
N ASP A 83 -3.31 4.43 4.55
CA ASP A 83 -3.64 5.62 3.77
C ASP A 83 -2.43 6.13 2.98
N PRO A 84 -1.99 5.37 1.96
CA PRO A 84 -0.83 5.73 1.14
C PRO A 84 -1.05 6.99 0.29
N VAL A 85 -2.28 7.53 0.26
CA VAL A 85 -2.68 8.71 -0.54
C VAL A 85 -2.84 9.96 0.35
N GLY A 86 -2.77 9.84 1.68
CA GLY A 86 -2.76 10.96 2.61
C GLY A 86 -4.09 11.68 2.76
N THR A 87 -5.20 10.96 2.88
CA THR A 87 -6.51 11.53 3.23
C THR A 87 -6.69 11.86 4.73
N GLY A 88 -5.81 11.35 5.60
CA GLY A 88 -5.76 11.63 7.05
C GLY A 88 -4.60 12.53 7.51
N ALA A 89 -4.70 13.04 8.74
CA ALA A 89 -3.89 14.10 9.37
C ALA A 89 -2.38 13.84 9.58
N ALA A 90 -1.78 12.86 8.90
CA ALA A 90 -0.35 12.54 9.00
C ALA A 90 0.43 13.01 7.76
N VAL A 91 0.25 14.27 7.36
CA VAL A 91 1.09 14.91 6.34
C VAL A 91 2.43 15.26 7.00
N GLY A 92 3.37 14.32 6.96
CA GLY A 92 4.70 14.48 7.54
C GLY A 92 5.76 13.62 6.86
N ARG A 93 6.67 14.31 6.15
CA ARG A 93 8.06 13.98 5.77
C ARG A 93 8.40 12.50 5.50
N GLY A 94 8.64 12.19 4.22
CA GLY A 94 9.56 11.13 3.79
C GLY A 94 8.93 9.76 3.55
N VAL A 95 9.01 9.31 2.29
CA VAL A 95 8.80 7.94 1.79
C VAL A 95 7.34 7.43 1.78
N TYR A 96 6.58 7.86 0.77
CA TYR A 96 5.15 7.55 0.58
C TYR A 96 4.83 6.30 -0.29
N TRP A 97 5.75 5.35 -0.50
CA TRP A 97 5.57 4.36 -1.59
C TRP A 97 5.56 2.89 -1.17
N GLU A 98 5.97 2.56 0.05
CA GLU A 98 6.09 1.15 0.50
C GLU A 98 4.78 0.55 1.05
N GLY A 99 3.95 1.37 1.71
CA GLY A 99 2.75 0.90 2.40
C GLY A 99 1.76 0.16 1.50
N ALA A 100 1.43 0.76 0.36
CA ALA A 100 0.57 0.14 -0.65
C ALA A 100 1.20 -1.13 -1.25
N ALA A 101 2.53 -1.19 -1.40
CA ALA A 101 3.21 -2.36 -1.95
C ALA A 101 3.14 -3.56 -1.00
N ILE A 102 3.27 -3.33 0.32
CA ILE A 102 3.11 -4.35 1.36
C ILE A 102 1.68 -4.90 1.35
N LEU A 103 0.66 -4.02 1.38
CA LEU A 103 -0.73 -4.45 1.33
C LEU A 103 -1.05 -5.19 0.03
N ASN A 104 -0.62 -4.66 -1.12
CA ASN A 104 -0.82 -5.31 -2.41
C ASN A 104 -0.17 -6.69 -2.48
N ALA A 105 1.02 -6.87 -1.89
CA ALA A 105 1.66 -8.18 -1.83
C ALA A 105 0.82 -9.19 -1.02
N ILE A 106 0.32 -8.79 0.15
CA ILE A 106 -0.55 -9.63 0.99
C ILE A 106 -1.85 -9.99 0.25
N TYR A 107 -2.47 -9.02 -0.43
CA TYR A 107 -3.69 -9.24 -1.21
C TYR A 107 -3.45 -10.13 -2.43
N ALA A 108 -2.36 -9.91 -3.17
CA ALA A 108 -2.02 -10.67 -4.37
C ALA A 108 -1.74 -12.14 -4.06
N ASP A 109 -1.04 -12.40 -2.95
CA ASP A 109 -0.67 -13.76 -2.50
C ASP A 109 -1.85 -14.50 -1.83
N LYS A 110 -3.05 -13.87 -1.75
CA LYS A 110 -4.26 -14.40 -1.09
C LYS A 110 -4.04 -14.80 0.37
N GLY A 111 -3.13 -14.11 1.05
CA GLY A 111 -2.76 -14.39 2.44
C GLY A 111 -1.39 -13.83 2.77
N ASN A 112 -1.01 -13.92 4.05
CA ASN A 112 0.31 -13.53 4.51
C ASN A 112 1.14 -14.76 4.90
N ALA A 113 2.29 -14.93 4.25
CA ALA A 113 3.23 -16.01 4.54
C ALA A 113 4.58 -15.52 5.10
N ARG A 114 4.86 -14.20 5.08
CA ARG A 114 6.22 -13.68 5.33
C ARG A 114 6.31 -12.28 5.95
N PHE A 115 5.21 -11.56 6.08
CA PHE A 115 5.15 -10.26 6.72
C PHE A 115 4.88 -10.45 8.22
N VAL A 116 5.74 -9.90 9.07
CA VAL A 116 5.62 -10.06 10.53
C VAL A 116 5.55 -8.68 11.17
N SER A 117 4.45 -8.40 11.85
CA SER A 117 4.26 -7.14 12.58
C SER A 117 5.02 -7.15 13.90
N LEU A 118 5.80 -6.10 14.14
CA LEU A 118 6.58 -5.92 15.37
C LEU A 118 6.21 -4.62 16.06
N LEU A 119 6.02 -4.68 17.37
CA LEU A 119 5.80 -3.53 18.25
C LEU A 119 7.03 -3.38 19.13
N LEU A 120 7.65 -2.20 19.15
CA LEU A 120 8.80 -1.93 20.00
C LEU A 120 8.34 -1.27 21.30
N ASP A 121 8.90 -1.71 22.42
CA ASP A 121 8.61 -1.19 23.76
C ASP A 121 7.10 -1.13 24.04
N GLU A 122 6.58 0.07 24.28
CA GLU A 122 5.19 0.35 24.63
C GLU A 122 4.39 0.92 23.45
N ALA A 123 4.83 0.64 22.20
CA ALA A 123 4.06 1.00 21.01
C ALA A 123 2.62 0.42 21.08
N PRO A 124 1.55 1.18 20.78
CA PRO A 124 0.17 0.69 20.93
C PRO A 124 -0.13 -0.51 20.04
N ASP A 125 -0.90 -1.49 20.53
CA ASP A 125 -1.31 -2.66 19.73
C ASP A 125 -2.13 -2.26 18.50
N GLU A 126 -2.92 -1.17 18.61
CA GLU A 126 -3.65 -0.62 17.46
C GLU A 126 -2.77 -0.08 16.34
N SER A 127 -1.44 -0.03 16.52
CA SER A 127 -0.47 0.35 15.50
C SER A 127 -0.25 -0.74 14.44
N VAL A 128 -0.77 -1.95 14.64
CA VAL A 128 -0.72 -3.00 13.62
C VAL A 128 -1.71 -2.67 12.50
N PRO A 129 -1.29 -2.68 11.21
CA PRO A 129 -2.22 -2.46 10.10
C PRO A 129 -3.34 -3.51 10.07
N GLY A 130 -4.56 -3.09 9.73
CA GLY A 130 -5.78 -3.91 9.76
C GLY A 130 -5.69 -5.20 8.95
N ALA A 131 -4.98 -5.18 7.82
CA ALA A 131 -4.74 -6.38 7.00
C ALA A 131 -3.88 -7.45 7.73
N LEU A 132 -3.18 -7.06 8.79
CA LEU A 132 -2.26 -7.89 9.55
C LEU A 132 -2.72 -8.13 11.01
N GLU A 133 -3.79 -7.48 11.46
CA GLU A 133 -4.31 -7.60 12.85
C GLU A 133 -4.62 -9.05 13.26
N ALA A 134 -5.10 -9.87 12.32
CA ALA A 134 -5.42 -11.28 12.58
C ALA A 134 -4.20 -12.22 12.58
N TYR A 135 -3.01 -11.73 12.22
CA TYR A 135 -1.77 -12.51 12.17
C TYR A 135 -0.93 -12.33 13.43
N THR A 136 -0.03 -13.28 13.67
CA THR A 136 0.92 -13.22 14.79
C THR A 136 1.78 -11.96 14.70
N HIS A 137 1.83 -11.20 15.78
CA HIS A 137 2.74 -10.08 15.98
C HIS A 137 3.56 -10.28 17.25
N PHE A 138 4.73 -9.64 17.33
CA PHE A 138 5.60 -9.72 18.50
C PHE A 138 5.85 -8.34 19.09
N ARG A 139 5.85 -8.26 20.42
CA ARG A 139 6.28 -7.07 21.15
C ARG A 139 7.68 -7.28 21.70
N LEU A 140 8.61 -6.39 21.37
CA LEU A 140 10.02 -6.50 21.73
C LEU A 140 10.42 -5.38 22.69
N ARG A 141 10.91 -5.72 23.88
CA ARG A 141 11.50 -4.75 24.84
C ARG A 141 13.02 -4.89 24.90
N GLY A 142 13.52 -6.12 24.85
CA GLY A 142 14.94 -6.44 24.69
C GLY A 142 15.29 -6.95 23.29
N PHE A 143 16.54 -6.74 22.85
CA PHE A 143 17.05 -7.27 21.59
C PHE A 143 18.21 -8.24 21.80
N GLY A 144 18.18 -9.34 21.05
CA GLY A 144 19.17 -10.40 21.10
C GLY A 144 18.73 -11.56 21.99
N LEU A 145 19.15 -12.78 21.65
CA LEU A 145 18.83 -13.99 22.44
C LEU A 145 19.33 -13.88 23.90
N ALA A 146 20.40 -13.13 24.14
CA ALA A 146 20.93 -12.88 25.48
C ALA A 146 20.05 -11.94 26.34
N SER A 147 19.10 -11.22 25.73
CA SER A 147 18.19 -10.32 26.48
C SER A 147 17.12 -11.07 27.27
N ALA A 148 16.89 -12.36 26.94
CA ALA A 148 15.79 -13.17 27.45
C ALA A 148 14.40 -12.53 27.26
N ASP A 149 14.25 -11.62 26.29
CA ASP A 149 12.96 -11.06 25.91
C ASP A 149 12.12 -12.13 25.20
N PRO A 150 10.93 -12.48 25.72
CA PRO A 150 10.10 -13.56 25.15
C PRO A 150 9.57 -13.20 23.77
N GLY A 151 9.38 -11.91 23.46
CA GLY A 151 8.98 -11.47 22.13
C GLY A 151 10.11 -11.67 21.12
N TYR A 152 11.35 -11.36 21.49
CA TYR A 152 12.51 -11.56 20.63
C TYR A 152 12.78 -13.05 20.40
N GLU A 153 12.69 -13.87 21.45
CA GLU A 153 12.80 -15.32 21.31
C GLU A 153 11.68 -15.88 20.40
N GLY A 154 10.44 -15.45 20.60
CA GLY A 154 9.29 -15.84 19.77
C GLY A 154 9.49 -15.47 18.30
N LEU A 155 9.95 -14.24 18.03
CA LEU A 155 10.30 -13.80 16.67
C LEU A 155 11.40 -14.67 16.07
N TYR A 156 12.50 -14.89 16.81
CA TYR A 156 13.62 -15.70 16.32
C TYR A 156 13.19 -17.13 15.97
N ARG A 157 12.35 -17.74 16.82
CA ARG A 157 11.76 -19.06 16.60
C ARG A 157 10.87 -19.10 15.36
N LEU A 158 10.05 -18.07 15.14
CA LEU A 158 9.24 -17.96 13.93
C LEU A 158 10.13 -17.91 12.68
N LEU A 159 11.09 -16.98 12.66
CA LEU A 159 11.97 -16.73 11.52
C LEU A 159 12.79 -17.97 11.14
N THR A 160 13.21 -18.75 12.14
CA THR A 160 14.06 -19.93 11.97
C THR A 160 13.30 -21.26 11.96
N HIS A 161 11.96 -21.24 12.02
CA HIS A 161 11.11 -22.43 12.09
C HIS A 161 11.43 -23.38 13.27
N GLN A 162 11.70 -22.82 14.45
CA GLN A 162 12.01 -23.55 15.68
C GLN A 162 10.87 -23.42 16.72
N PRO A 163 9.73 -24.11 16.55
CA PRO A 163 8.58 -23.96 17.44
C PRO A 163 8.97 -24.22 18.90
N GLY A 164 8.50 -23.36 19.81
CA GLY A 164 8.81 -23.46 21.25
C GLY A 164 8.20 -24.67 21.93
N VAL A 165 7.11 -25.22 21.36
CA VAL A 165 6.45 -26.44 21.81
C VAL A 165 6.36 -27.40 20.64
N VAL A 166 6.97 -28.58 20.78
CA VAL A 166 6.85 -29.66 19.80
C VAL A 166 5.63 -30.51 20.18
N PRO A 167 4.64 -30.68 19.28
CA PRO A 167 3.50 -31.55 19.55
C PRO A 167 3.99 -32.97 19.85
N PRO A 168 3.52 -33.63 20.93
CA PRO A 168 3.85 -35.02 21.15
C PRO A 168 3.28 -35.87 20.01
N GLU A 169 3.97 -36.96 19.66
CA GLU A 169 3.41 -37.93 18.71
C GLU A 169 2.07 -38.44 19.24
N PRO A 170 0.98 -38.40 18.44
CA PRO A 170 -0.29 -38.93 18.86
C PRO A 170 -0.14 -40.43 19.12
N PRO A 171 -0.76 -40.98 20.18
CA PRO A 171 -0.77 -42.42 20.39
C PRO A 171 -1.45 -43.11 19.19
N ALA A 172 -1.13 -44.39 18.98
CA ALA A 172 -1.81 -45.19 17.97
C ALA A 172 -3.33 -45.07 18.13
N ALA A 173 -4.03 -44.80 17.02
CA ALA A 173 -5.48 -44.61 17.03
C ALA A 173 -6.18 -45.83 17.64
N VAL A 174 -7.04 -45.60 18.64
CA VAL A 174 -7.86 -46.66 19.21
C VAL A 174 -8.89 -47.07 18.16
N ALA A 175 -8.85 -48.33 17.74
CA ALA A 175 -9.89 -48.90 16.91
C ALA A 175 -11.18 -49.00 17.74
N LEU A 176 -12.16 -48.17 17.43
CA LEU A 176 -13.50 -48.29 17.99
C LEU A 176 -14.25 -49.41 17.26
N ALA A 177 -15.03 -50.19 18.01
CA ALA A 177 -15.92 -51.16 17.40
C ALA A 177 -16.90 -50.44 16.45
N PRO A 178 -17.24 -51.03 15.29
CA PRO A 178 -18.30 -50.51 14.45
C PRO A 178 -19.56 -50.30 15.28
N TRP A 179 -20.32 -49.25 14.97
CA TRP A 179 -21.63 -49.04 15.57
C TRP A 179 -22.45 -50.32 15.39
N ALA A 180 -22.79 -50.99 16.49
CA ALA A 180 -23.68 -52.12 16.45
C ALA A 180 -25.08 -51.59 16.15
N GLU A 181 -25.61 -51.92 14.97
CA GLU A 181 -27.05 -51.83 14.73
C GLU A 181 -27.75 -52.54 15.91
N PRO A 182 -28.70 -51.90 16.61
CA PRO A 182 -29.40 -52.55 17.70
C PRO A 182 -30.01 -53.85 17.17
N GLY A 183 -29.48 -54.97 17.68
CA GLY A 183 -29.90 -56.32 17.32
C GLY A 183 -31.42 -56.40 17.36
N GLY A 184 -31.97 -56.92 16.26
CA GLY A 184 -33.39 -56.92 15.95
C GLY A 184 -34.28 -57.25 17.14
N ALA A 185 -35.35 -56.47 17.28
CA ALA A 185 -36.51 -56.86 18.08
C ALA A 185 -36.96 -58.27 17.67
N PRO A 186 -37.43 -59.10 18.63
CA PRO A 186 -37.92 -60.43 18.30
C PRO A 186 -39.02 -60.33 17.23
N THR A 187 -38.82 -61.07 16.15
CA THR A 187 -39.73 -61.20 15.02
C THR A 187 -41.12 -61.59 15.54
N ALA A 188 -42.03 -60.62 15.63
CA ALA A 188 -43.44 -60.93 15.77
C ALA A 188 -43.90 -61.59 14.47
N THR A 189 -44.27 -62.86 14.56
CA THR A 189 -44.82 -63.65 13.47
C THR A 189 -46.08 -62.97 12.93
N VAL A 190 -45.96 -62.25 11.81
CA VAL A 190 -47.12 -61.82 11.02
C VAL A 190 -47.39 -62.91 9.98
N LYS A 191 -48.53 -63.59 10.14
CA LYS A 191 -49.08 -64.53 9.16
C LYS A 191 -49.47 -63.76 7.90
N ALA A 192 -49.02 -64.25 6.74
CA ALA A 192 -49.23 -63.64 5.43
C ALA A 192 -50.69 -63.71 4.95
N GLY A 193 -51.14 -62.63 4.31
CA GLY A 193 -52.30 -62.55 3.41
C GLY A 193 -51.95 -61.61 2.23
N PRO A 194 -52.53 -61.79 1.02
CA PRO A 194 -51.81 -61.64 -0.24
C PRO A 194 -51.73 -60.21 -0.81
N SER A 195 -50.63 -59.98 -1.55
CA SER A 195 -50.37 -58.95 -2.59
C SER A 195 -51.45 -58.94 -3.70
N PRO A 196 -51.51 -57.99 -4.67
CA PRO A 196 -50.48 -57.03 -5.13
C PRO A 196 -51.01 -55.61 -5.47
N GLY A 197 -50.13 -54.68 -5.87
CA GLY A 197 -50.57 -53.52 -6.66
C GLY A 197 -49.59 -52.36 -6.67
N ALA A 198 -48.83 -52.25 -7.76
CA ALA A 198 -47.91 -51.17 -8.06
C ALA A 198 -48.54 -49.76 -8.00
N ALA A 199 -47.79 -48.79 -7.48
CA ALA A 199 -47.61 -47.48 -8.12
C ALA A 199 -46.55 -46.66 -7.37
N VAL A 200 -45.47 -46.35 -8.07
CA VAL A 200 -44.50 -45.32 -7.70
C VAL A 200 -45.15 -43.96 -7.94
N ALA A 201 -45.13 -43.06 -6.96
CA ALA A 201 -45.36 -41.64 -7.20
C ALA A 201 -44.45 -40.78 -6.30
N SER A 202 -43.71 -39.91 -6.98
CA SER A 202 -42.81 -38.87 -6.50
C SER A 202 -43.46 -37.96 -5.45
N ILE A 203 -42.73 -37.67 -4.36
CA ILE A 203 -43.09 -36.62 -3.40
C ILE A 203 -42.17 -35.43 -3.65
N ALA A 204 -42.74 -34.37 -4.24
CA ALA A 204 -42.19 -33.02 -4.24
C ALA A 204 -42.38 -32.37 -2.86
N PRO A 205 -41.49 -31.45 -2.44
CA PRO A 205 -41.58 -30.81 -1.13
C PRO A 205 -42.74 -29.79 -1.03
N ALA A 206 -43.22 -29.66 0.21
CA ALA A 206 -44.46 -29.05 0.66
C ALA A 206 -44.58 -27.52 0.46
N PRO A 207 -45.82 -26.97 0.43
CA PRO A 207 -46.09 -25.55 0.24
C PRO A 207 -46.03 -24.71 1.52
N ALA A 208 -45.74 -23.42 1.35
CA ALA A 208 -45.78 -22.39 2.37
C ALA A 208 -47.22 -22.12 2.90
N PRO A 209 -47.38 -21.63 4.13
CA PRO A 209 -48.68 -21.55 4.80
C PRO A 209 -49.58 -20.39 4.32
N ASN A 210 -50.87 -20.69 4.30
CA ASN A 210 -51.98 -19.82 3.91
C ASN A 210 -52.18 -18.61 4.82
N ALA A 211 -52.50 -17.48 4.19
CA ALA A 211 -53.18 -16.34 4.77
C ALA A 211 -54.69 -16.63 4.95
N ALA A 212 -55.36 -15.98 5.92
CA ALA A 212 -56.66 -15.33 5.71
C ALA A 212 -57.24 -14.65 6.97
N GLY A 213 -57.71 -13.42 6.79
CA GLY A 213 -58.80 -12.80 7.53
C GLY A 213 -58.77 -11.27 7.47
N PRO A 214 -59.92 -10.58 7.32
CA PRO A 214 -60.77 -10.62 6.14
C PRO A 214 -60.94 -9.24 5.46
N ALA A 215 -61.42 -9.31 4.21
CA ALA A 215 -61.61 -8.20 3.29
C ALA A 215 -62.76 -7.24 3.69
N ARG A 216 -62.58 -5.94 3.39
CA ARG A 216 -63.68 -5.02 3.07
C ARG A 216 -63.50 -4.50 1.64
N ARG A 217 -64.58 -4.62 0.86
CA ARG A 217 -64.68 -4.34 -0.58
C ARG A 217 -64.96 -2.87 -0.88
N ALA A 218 -64.27 -2.38 -1.92
CA ALA A 218 -64.65 -1.49 -3.05
C ALA A 218 -65.24 -0.09 -2.74
N ARG A 219 -64.92 0.99 -3.46
CA ARG A 219 -64.92 1.22 -4.93
C ARG A 219 -64.06 2.45 -5.35
N PRO A 220 -63.84 2.69 -6.67
CA PRO A 220 -62.62 3.29 -7.23
C PRO A 220 -62.75 4.77 -7.66
N VAL A 221 -61.64 5.51 -7.66
CA VAL A 221 -61.48 6.79 -8.37
C VAL A 221 -60.03 6.83 -8.87
N LEU A 222 -59.80 6.42 -10.12
CA LEU A 222 -59.64 7.26 -11.31
C LEU A 222 -58.24 7.89 -11.41
N GLN A 223 -57.36 7.16 -12.09
CA GLN A 223 -56.49 7.60 -13.18
C GLN A 223 -55.93 9.02 -13.08
N TRP A 224 -54.63 9.17 -12.77
CA TRP A 224 -53.67 10.11 -13.40
C TRP A 224 -52.24 9.77 -12.92
N LEU A 225 -51.57 8.81 -13.58
CA LEU A 225 -50.11 8.62 -13.47
C LEU A 225 -49.53 8.26 -14.84
N ALA A 226 -49.26 9.28 -15.67
CA ALA A 226 -48.31 9.23 -16.78
C ALA A 226 -48.15 10.66 -17.33
N PRO A 227 -47.33 11.51 -16.69
CA PRO A 227 -45.98 11.73 -17.23
C PRO A 227 -44.86 12.04 -16.20
N ALA A 228 -45.15 12.06 -14.89
CA ALA A 228 -44.19 12.56 -13.90
C ALA A 228 -43.04 11.58 -13.54
N VAL A 229 -43.17 10.29 -13.85
CA VAL A 229 -42.16 9.26 -13.52
C VAL A 229 -41.02 9.23 -14.55
N LEU A 230 -41.22 9.74 -15.77
CA LEU A 230 -40.17 9.72 -16.81
C LEU A 230 -39.17 10.90 -16.72
N LEU A 231 -39.54 12.02 -16.08
CA LEU A 231 -38.65 13.19 -15.92
C LEU A 231 -37.76 13.11 -14.66
N LEU A 232 -38.17 12.36 -13.63
CA LEU A 232 -37.34 12.10 -12.44
C LEU A 232 -36.24 11.06 -12.71
N GLY A 233 -36.44 10.13 -13.65
CA GLY A 233 -35.43 9.13 -14.01
C GLY A 233 -34.23 9.69 -14.77
N LEU A 234 -34.44 10.69 -15.63
CA LEU A 234 -33.36 11.32 -16.40
C LEU A 234 -32.53 12.29 -15.55
N GLY A 235 -33.17 13.06 -14.66
CA GLY A 235 -32.49 13.97 -13.73
C GLY A 235 -31.73 13.24 -12.62
N ALA A 236 -32.31 12.19 -12.04
CA ALA A 236 -31.63 11.39 -11.02
C ALA A 236 -30.49 10.57 -11.61
N GLY A 237 -30.65 9.98 -12.81
CA GLY A 237 -29.57 9.28 -13.50
C GLY A 237 -28.39 10.20 -13.87
N ALA A 238 -28.67 11.42 -14.35
CA ALA A 238 -27.64 12.42 -14.63
C ALA A 238 -26.98 12.95 -13.34
N PHE A 239 -27.76 13.22 -12.28
CA PHE A 239 -27.22 13.70 -10.99
C PHE A 239 -26.42 12.62 -10.25
N TRP A 240 -26.83 11.35 -10.34
CA TRP A 240 -26.12 10.21 -9.75
C TRP A 240 -24.87 9.82 -10.57
N ARG A 241 -24.89 10.07 -11.88
CA ARG A 241 -23.74 9.94 -12.79
C ARG A 241 -22.74 11.09 -12.62
N LEU A 242 -23.17 12.35 -12.58
CA LEU A 242 -22.32 13.51 -12.24
C LEU A 242 -21.73 13.38 -10.83
N GLY A 243 -22.51 12.87 -9.86
CA GLY A 243 -22.08 12.63 -8.49
C GLY A 243 -21.08 11.47 -8.33
N ARG A 244 -21.00 10.53 -9.29
CA ARG A 244 -19.96 9.48 -9.36
C ARG A 244 -18.77 9.86 -10.25
N GLU A 245 -18.99 10.67 -11.28
CA GLU A 245 -17.95 11.15 -12.20
C GLU A 245 -17.06 12.22 -11.53
N ALA A 246 -17.61 13.07 -10.66
CA ALA A 246 -16.85 14.04 -9.87
C ALA A 246 -15.82 13.41 -8.89
N PRO A 247 -16.15 12.38 -8.08
CA PRO A 247 -15.16 11.73 -7.22
C PRO A 247 -14.13 10.91 -8.00
N GLU A 248 -14.50 10.29 -9.13
CA GLU A 248 -13.55 9.49 -9.92
C GLU A 248 -12.61 10.38 -10.74
N SER A 249 -13.08 11.47 -11.35
CA SER A 249 -12.22 12.45 -12.03
C SER A 249 -11.23 13.07 -11.04
N ALA A 250 -11.68 13.43 -9.84
CA ALA A 250 -10.81 13.94 -8.77
C ALA A 250 -9.80 12.89 -8.30
N ARG A 251 -10.19 11.61 -8.24
CA ARG A 251 -9.28 10.51 -7.92
C ARG A 251 -8.20 10.33 -8.98
N GLN A 252 -8.58 10.36 -10.26
CA GLN A 252 -7.62 10.28 -11.38
C GLN A 252 -6.67 11.48 -11.40
N LEU A 253 -7.18 12.68 -11.09
CA LEU A 253 -6.35 13.88 -10.99
C LEU A 253 -5.30 13.74 -9.86
N LYS A 254 -5.70 13.28 -8.68
CA LYS A 254 -4.79 13.00 -7.56
C LYS A 254 -3.74 11.95 -7.91
N LEU A 255 -4.14 10.86 -8.57
CA LEU A 255 -3.20 9.84 -9.05
C LEU A 255 -2.19 10.41 -10.04
N ALA A 256 -2.64 11.30 -10.94
CA ALA A 256 -1.80 11.94 -11.93
C ALA A 256 -0.77 12.89 -11.31
N GLU A 257 -1.18 13.70 -10.33
CA GLU A 257 -0.31 14.59 -9.57
C GLU A 257 0.73 13.79 -8.77
N ALA A 258 0.31 12.74 -8.05
CA ALA A 258 1.22 11.87 -7.31
C ALA A 258 2.25 11.16 -8.22
N ALA A 259 1.82 10.71 -9.40
CA ALA A 259 2.72 10.12 -10.40
C ALA A 259 3.70 11.14 -10.99
N ARG A 260 3.25 12.37 -11.24
CA ARG A 260 4.11 13.47 -11.72
C ARG A 260 5.16 13.85 -10.68
N ASP A 261 4.75 13.94 -9.42
CA ASP A 261 5.61 14.35 -8.31
C ASP A 261 6.64 13.27 -7.94
N THR A 262 6.39 12.02 -8.35
CA THR A 262 7.37 10.92 -8.32
C THR A 262 8.20 10.78 -9.58
N GLY A 263 7.96 11.62 -10.57
CA GLY A 263 8.68 11.54 -11.83
C GLY A 263 8.31 10.34 -12.71
N ARG A 264 7.18 9.68 -12.43
CA ARG A 264 6.55 8.64 -13.26
C ARG A 264 5.63 9.32 -14.28
N TYR A 265 6.25 10.04 -15.21
CA TYR A 265 5.50 10.92 -16.11
C TYR A 265 4.63 10.16 -17.12
N GLU A 266 4.95 8.91 -17.46
CA GLU A 266 4.07 8.03 -18.26
C GLU A 266 2.77 7.70 -17.51
N ASP A 267 2.88 7.24 -16.25
CA ASP A 267 1.73 6.98 -15.37
C ASP A 267 0.91 8.25 -15.15
N ALA A 268 1.59 9.37 -14.92
CA ALA A 268 0.95 10.68 -14.77
C ALA A 268 0.17 11.07 -16.02
N LEU A 269 0.77 10.90 -17.20
CA LEU A 269 0.13 11.19 -18.49
C LEU A 269 -1.09 10.31 -18.71
N ALA A 270 -1.04 9.03 -18.36
CA ALA A 270 -2.17 8.11 -18.44
C ALA A 270 -3.31 8.52 -17.49
N ALA A 271 -2.99 8.86 -16.24
CA ALA A 271 -3.98 9.29 -15.25
C ALA A 271 -4.60 10.66 -15.60
N TYR A 272 -3.82 11.63 -16.10
CA TYR A 272 -4.37 12.90 -16.61
C TYR A 272 -5.29 12.68 -17.81
N ARG A 273 -4.99 11.74 -18.72
CA ARG A 273 -5.90 11.36 -19.81
C ARG A 273 -7.19 10.75 -19.28
N ALA A 274 -7.11 9.89 -18.26
CA ALA A 274 -8.29 9.30 -17.63
C ALA A 274 -9.17 10.37 -16.95
N ALA A 275 -8.55 11.33 -16.23
CA ALA A 275 -9.25 12.46 -15.64
C ALA A 275 -9.97 13.30 -16.70
N LEU A 276 -9.29 13.63 -17.81
CA LEU A 276 -9.89 14.40 -18.91
C LEU A 276 -10.96 13.64 -19.70
N ALA A 277 -10.91 12.31 -19.73
CA ALA A 277 -11.98 11.50 -20.31
C ALA A 277 -13.27 11.55 -19.47
N LEU A 278 -13.14 11.75 -18.15
CA LEU A 278 -14.25 11.89 -17.21
C LEU A 278 -14.75 13.34 -17.12
N ASN A 279 -13.82 14.31 -17.10
CA ASN A 279 -14.10 15.74 -17.09
C ASN A 279 -13.20 16.47 -18.10
N GLY A 280 -13.66 16.58 -19.34
CA GLY A 280 -12.89 17.20 -20.42
C GLY A 280 -12.58 18.69 -20.21
N ALA A 281 -13.30 19.38 -19.34
CA ALA A 281 -13.13 20.81 -19.06
C ALA A 281 -12.17 21.11 -17.89
N ASP A 282 -11.58 20.08 -17.26
CA ASP A 282 -10.68 20.26 -16.12
C ASP A 282 -9.35 20.91 -16.53
N GLU A 283 -9.19 22.19 -16.21
CA GLU A 283 -7.99 22.97 -16.56
C GLU A 283 -6.75 22.48 -15.83
N THR A 284 -6.88 22.03 -14.58
CA THR A 284 -5.78 21.46 -13.78
C THR A 284 -5.27 20.17 -14.42
N ALA A 285 -6.18 19.30 -14.85
CA ALA A 285 -5.83 18.07 -15.55
C ALA A 285 -5.19 18.34 -16.92
N ARG A 286 -5.68 19.32 -17.68
CA ARG A 286 -5.05 19.73 -18.96
C ARG A 286 -3.65 20.27 -18.75
N TYR A 287 -3.48 21.17 -17.78
CA TYR A 287 -2.19 21.77 -17.47
C TYR A 287 -1.19 20.72 -16.97
N GLY A 288 -1.62 19.85 -16.06
CA GLY A 288 -0.84 18.71 -15.58
C GLY A 288 -0.44 17.74 -16.69
N GLN A 289 -1.36 17.44 -17.63
CA GLN A 289 -1.07 16.61 -18.80
C GLN A 289 0.03 17.21 -19.67
N THR A 290 -0.01 18.53 -19.91
CA THR A 290 1.00 19.24 -20.70
C THR A 290 2.38 19.12 -20.07
N LYS A 291 2.48 19.30 -18.75
CA LYS A 291 3.74 19.08 -18.00
C LYS A 291 4.21 17.63 -18.09
N ALA A 292 3.36 16.66 -17.76
CA ALA A 292 3.72 15.24 -17.77
C ALA A 292 4.23 14.77 -19.14
N ARG A 293 3.60 15.22 -20.23
CA ARG A 293 3.97 14.87 -21.60
C ARG A 293 5.43 15.22 -21.94
N VAL A 294 6.02 16.25 -21.32
CA VAL A 294 7.39 16.68 -21.62
C VAL A 294 8.42 15.62 -21.23
N LEU A 295 8.18 14.88 -20.15
CA LEU A 295 9.12 13.90 -19.58
C LEU A 295 8.57 12.46 -19.62
N ALA A 296 7.45 12.23 -20.31
CA ALA A 296 6.83 10.90 -20.45
C ALA A 296 7.47 10.04 -21.56
N ASP A 297 8.49 10.54 -22.27
CA ASP A 297 9.19 9.76 -23.28
C ASP A 297 10.44 9.10 -22.64
N SER A 298 10.42 7.77 -22.59
CA SER A 298 11.49 6.92 -22.06
C SER A 298 12.44 6.37 -23.15
N SER A 299 12.35 6.89 -24.37
CA SER A 299 13.15 6.41 -25.49
C SER A 299 14.63 6.81 -25.37
N PRO A 300 15.55 5.99 -25.91
CA PRO A 300 16.97 6.38 -26.08
C PRO A 300 17.18 7.63 -26.95
N THR A 301 16.15 8.06 -27.68
CA THR A 301 16.13 9.22 -28.58
C THR A 301 15.47 10.44 -27.96
N PHE A 302 15.25 10.45 -26.64
CA PHE A 302 14.58 11.54 -25.94
C PHE A 302 15.18 12.90 -26.27
N ASP A 303 14.37 13.79 -26.86
CA ASP A 303 14.78 15.16 -27.21
C ASP A 303 14.83 16.05 -25.97
N GLN A 304 15.96 15.96 -25.25
CA GLN A 304 16.21 16.71 -24.03
C GLN A 304 16.20 18.23 -24.27
N GLU A 305 16.78 18.72 -25.37
CA GLU A 305 16.78 20.15 -25.67
C GLU A 305 15.38 20.68 -25.97
N GLY A 306 14.58 19.92 -26.73
CA GLY A 306 13.18 20.24 -26.96
C GLY A 306 12.33 20.17 -25.70
N ALA A 307 12.65 19.27 -24.77
CA ALA A 307 12.03 19.24 -23.45
C ALA A 307 12.36 20.49 -22.62
N VAL A 308 13.63 20.93 -22.60
CA VAL A 308 14.05 22.18 -21.95
C VAL A 308 13.32 23.38 -22.56
N ARG A 309 13.27 23.51 -23.90
CA ARG A 309 12.57 24.61 -24.58
C ARG A 309 11.08 24.67 -24.20
N ARG A 310 10.40 23.50 -24.16
CA ARG A 310 8.98 23.42 -23.78
C ARG A 310 8.73 23.81 -22.34
N LEU A 311 9.58 23.38 -21.40
CA LEU A 311 9.45 23.77 -20.00
C LEU A 311 9.78 25.25 -19.77
N ALA A 312 10.73 25.82 -20.52
CA ALA A 312 11.03 27.25 -20.46
C ALA A 312 9.82 28.09 -20.92
N ALA A 313 9.14 27.69 -21.99
CA ALA A 313 7.92 28.38 -22.45
C ALA A 313 6.79 28.31 -21.40
N LEU A 314 6.56 27.13 -20.80
CA LEU A 314 5.59 26.98 -19.70
C LEU A 314 5.93 27.85 -18.49
N ARG A 315 7.22 28.10 -18.24
CA ARG A 315 7.69 28.91 -17.12
C ARG A 315 7.44 30.39 -17.33
N GLU A 316 7.46 30.88 -18.56
CA GLU A 316 7.03 32.24 -18.88
C GLU A 316 5.53 32.43 -18.64
N GLU A 317 4.72 31.41 -18.94
CA GLU A 317 3.27 31.42 -18.72
C GLU A 317 2.89 31.27 -17.23
N ALA A 318 3.65 30.47 -16.48
CA ALA A 318 3.40 30.16 -15.07
C ALA A 318 4.67 30.28 -14.21
N PRO A 319 5.19 31.51 -13.99
CA PRO A 319 6.49 31.72 -13.32
C PRO A 319 6.50 31.32 -11.84
N LYS A 320 5.32 31.15 -11.22
CA LYS A 320 5.17 30.72 -9.83
C LYS A 320 4.94 29.21 -9.69
N ASP A 321 4.89 28.45 -10.78
CA ASP A 321 4.72 27.00 -10.70
C ASP A 321 6.04 26.35 -10.29
N PRO A 322 6.12 25.79 -9.08
CA PRO A 322 7.37 25.27 -8.57
C PRO A 322 7.83 23.96 -9.26
N HIS A 323 6.92 23.26 -9.97
CA HIS A 323 7.28 22.03 -10.67
C HIS A 323 8.09 22.28 -11.94
N LEU A 324 8.02 23.47 -12.53
CA LEU A 324 8.76 23.82 -13.75
C LEU A 324 10.27 23.91 -13.51
N PRO A 325 10.78 24.67 -12.52
CA PRO A 325 12.20 24.64 -12.18
C PRO A 325 12.65 23.24 -11.70
N MET A 326 11.81 22.50 -10.97
CA MET A 326 12.08 21.12 -10.59
C MET A 326 12.31 20.20 -11.80
N MET A 327 11.42 20.24 -12.81
CA MET A 327 11.54 19.45 -14.04
C MET A 327 12.75 19.86 -14.88
N LEU A 328 13.06 21.17 -14.95
CA LEU A 328 14.27 21.67 -15.60
C LEU A 328 15.55 21.20 -14.87
N GLY A 329 15.53 21.14 -13.53
CA GLY A 329 16.63 20.62 -12.73
C GLY A 329 16.93 19.16 -13.03
N ARG A 330 15.87 18.34 -13.22
CA ARG A 330 16.01 16.94 -13.63
C ARG A 330 16.67 16.81 -15.00
N LEU A 331 16.27 17.64 -15.96
CA LEU A 331 16.90 17.65 -17.29
C LEU A 331 18.36 18.11 -17.22
N ALA A 332 18.68 19.11 -16.40
CA ALA A 332 20.07 19.55 -16.20
C ALA A 332 20.94 18.42 -15.61
N GLN A 333 20.39 17.66 -14.65
CA GLN A 333 21.07 16.50 -14.07
C GLN A 333 21.31 15.38 -15.09
N LEU A 334 20.31 15.05 -15.92
CA LEU A 334 20.46 14.08 -17.02
C LEU A 334 21.49 14.54 -18.06
N GLY A 335 21.58 15.85 -18.30
CA GLY A 335 22.58 16.47 -19.19
C GLY A 335 23.98 16.60 -18.59
N GLY A 336 24.21 16.13 -17.36
CA GLY A 336 25.52 16.20 -16.70
C GLY A 336 25.89 17.58 -16.15
N ASP A 337 24.91 18.46 -15.90
CA ASP A 337 25.10 19.78 -15.28
C ASP A 337 24.50 19.83 -13.86
N PRO A 338 25.19 19.27 -12.86
CA PRO A 338 24.70 19.20 -11.48
C PRO A 338 24.63 20.59 -10.81
N GLY A 339 25.45 21.55 -11.25
CA GLY A 339 25.44 22.91 -10.72
C GLY A 339 24.14 23.63 -11.08
N ARG A 340 23.74 23.55 -12.35
CA ARG A 340 22.46 24.08 -12.83
C ARG A 340 21.28 23.35 -12.22
N ALA A 341 21.36 22.01 -12.07
CA ALA A 341 20.33 21.23 -11.40
C ALA A 341 20.08 21.73 -9.97
N ARG A 342 21.15 21.94 -9.19
CA ARG A 342 21.05 22.44 -7.81
C ARG A 342 20.41 23.82 -7.72
N ALA A 343 20.79 24.75 -8.61
CA ALA A 343 20.20 26.08 -8.65
C ALA A 343 18.68 26.01 -8.93
N LEU A 344 18.28 25.19 -9.89
CA LEU A 344 16.87 25.00 -10.25
C LEU A 344 16.06 24.31 -9.16
N TYR A 345 16.64 23.35 -8.43
CA TYR A 345 15.97 22.76 -7.27
C TYR A 345 15.83 23.76 -6.12
N GLY A 346 16.83 24.62 -5.89
CA GLY A 346 16.74 25.72 -4.92
C GLY A 346 15.63 26.71 -5.27
N GLU A 347 15.49 27.05 -6.55
CA GLU A 347 14.39 27.89 -7.03
C GLU A 347 13.02 27.24 -6.80
N ALA A 348 12.88 25.95 -7.11
CA ALA A 348 11.65 25.20 -6.86
C ALA A 348 11.25 25.27 -5.38
N LEU A 349 12.19 25.00 -4.48
CA LEU A 349 11.98 25.05 -3.03
C LEU A 349 11.65 26.46 -2.50
N ALA A 350 12.15 27.51 -3.15
CA ALA A 350 11.82 28.89 -2.80
C ALA A 350 10.39 29.27 -3.20
N LEU A 351 9.86 28.67 -4.27
CA LEU A 351 8.47 28.86 -4.70
C LEU A 351 7.49 28.06 -3.84
N ASP A 352 7.86 26.85 -3.45
CA ASP A 352 7.08 26.01 -2.53
C ASP A 352 8.02 25.03 -1.80
N ALA A 353 8.11 25.15 -0.48
CA ALA A 353 8.97 24.29 0.34
C ALA A 353 8.54 22.80 0.30
N GLU A 354 7.31 22.52 -0.11
CA GLU A 354 6.75 21.18 -0.20
C GLU A 354 6.92 20.54 -1.58
N VAL A 355 7.28 21.32 -2.61
CA VAL A 355 7.47 20.87 -4.00
C VAL A 355 8.79 20.10 -4.22
N SER A 356 9.04 19.15 -3.35
CA SER A 356 10.25 18.33 -3.41
C SER A 356 9.82 16.92 -3.76
N PRO A 357 10.18 16.39 -4.96
CA PRO A 357 10.22 14.96 -5.15
C PRO A 357 11.03 14.40 -3.98
N GLY A 358 10.62 13.28 -3.37
CA GLY A 358 11.34 12.70 -2.23
C GLY A 358 12.86 12.55 -2.46
N TRP A 359 13.28 12.52 -3.72
CA TRP A 359 14.64 12.56 -4.24
C TRP A 359 15.45 13.86 -3.97
N CYS A 360 14.83 15.04 -4.05
CA CYS A 360 15.53 16.33 -3.87
C CYS A 360 16.03 16.53 -2.42
N ARG A 361 15.38 15.91 -1.43
CA ARG A 361 15.84 15.92 -0.03
C ARG A 361 17.10 15.08 0.20
N GLY A 362 17.34 14.04 -0.60
CA GLY A 362 18.52 13.18 -0.50
C GLY A 362 19.73 13.67 -1.32
N LEU A 363 19.51 14.41 -2.39
CA LEU A 363 20.56 14.84 -3.33
C LEU A 363 21.30 16.13 -2.92
N VAL A 364 20.78 16.88 -1.93
CA VAL A 364 21.46 18.07 -1.39
C VAL A 364 21.35 18.05 0.13
N PRO A 365 22.29 17.40 0.84
CA PRO A 365 22.28 17.29 2.31
C PRO A 365 22.36 18.62 3.06
N ASN A 366 22.45 19.75 2.35
CA ASN A 366 22.82 21.05 2.93
C ASN A 366 22.13 22.25 2.26
N LEU A 367 20.83 22.15 1.95
CA LEU A 367 20.05 23.30 1.47
C LEU A 367 19.51 24.16 2.63
N TYR A 368 19.30 23.57 3.81
CA TYR A 368 18.87 24.31 5.01
C TYR A 368 19.97 25.14 5.68
N SER A 369 21.25 24.96 5.33
CA SER A 369 22.36 25.79 5.84
C SER A 369 22.47 27.15 5.17
N ILE A 370 21.82 27.38 4.01
CA ILE A 370 21.95 28.63 3.24
C ILE A 370 20.80 29.60 3.55
N ALA A 371 19.69 29.09 4.08
CA ALA A 371 18.54 29.94 4.48
C ALA A 371 18.78 30.72 5.78
N ASP A 372 19.83 30.37 6.55
CA ASP A 372 20.15 30.96 7.86
C ASP A 372 21.46 31.79 7.89
N GLU A 373 22.12 32.03 6.76
CA GLU A 373 23.16 33.06 6.74
C GLU A 373 22.53 34.44 6.49
N PRO A 374 22.57 35.38 7.46
CA PRO A 374 22.29 36.77 7.14
C PRO A 374 23.32 37.23 6.12
N ALA A 375 22.87 37.95 5.10
CA ALA A 375 23.70 38.52 4.04
C ALA A 375 24.92 39.25 4.63
N ALA A 376 26.04 38.53 4.76
CA ALA A 376 27.30 39.08 5.23
C ALA A 376 27.94 39.79 4.05
N GLY A 377 27.62 41.08 3.93
CA GLY A 377 28.43 42.01 3.16
C GLY A 377 29.87 41.95 3.66
N GLY A 378 30.76 41.37 2.85
CA GLY A 378 32.17 41.26 3.15
C GLY A 378 32.98 41.51 1.89
N ARG A 379 33.52 42.74 1.79
CA ARG A 379 34.43 43.18 0.73
C ARG A 379 35.56 42.17 0.54
N ILE A 380 35.80 41.80 -0.71
CA ILE A 380 37.07 41.24 -1.17
C ILE A 380 38.13 42.33 -0.93
N SER A 381 39.09 42.07 -0.05
CA SER A 381 40.37 42.78 -0.06
C SER A 381 41.43 41.77 -0.47
N LEU A 382 42.04 42.05 -1.62
CA LEU A 382 43.26 41.43 -2.09
C LEU A 382 44.40 41.87 -1.16
N ASP A 383 45.10 40.92 -0.57
CA ASP A 383 46.57 40.78 -0.58
C ASP A 383 46.99 39.46 0.08
#